data_AF-A0A356KUZ3-F1
#
_entry.id   AF-A0A356KUZ3-F1
#
_cell.length_a   1.000
_cell.length_b   1.000
_cell.length_c   1.000
_cell.angle_alpha   90.00
_cell.angle_beta   90.00
_cell.angle_gamma   90.00
#
_symmetry.space_group_name_H-M   'P 1'
#
loop_
_entity.id
_entity.type
_entity.pdbx_description
1 polymer ?
#
loop_
_entity_poly.entity_id
_entity_poly.type
_entity_poly.pdbx_seq_one_letter_code
_entity_poly.pdbx_strand_id
1 'polypeptide(L)'
;MLPLAAVLLAAGVARADTEAKLTGFDALARVNRSVRLVAKLERKGVMGIDPDVEGASLDFFITAVNGFDQKKAEFLGTGTTDGDGLASVEWKPEKPGSYTIQARVRRGSEYSAAPGSLSVAVPDEGRPIVLVQIDGTVSKATNLKFFRGTKNDEIQAEEGSKDMLQLLAEHHQLVYLTDLELSFTNKLKERLGL
;
A
#
# COMPACT_ATOMS: atom_id res chain seq x y z
N MET A 1 11.51 -11.43 -60.17
CA MET A 1 12.19 -11.18 -58.88
C MET A 1 11.52 -9.98 -58.23
N LEU A 2 10.63 -10.20 -57.25
CA LEU A 2 10.02 -9.11 -56.46
C LEU A 2 10.94 -8.76 -55.28
N PRO A 3 11.13 -7.47 -54.93
CA PRO A 3 11.82 -7.12 -53.70
C PRO A 3 10.86 -7.31 -52.52
N LEU A 4 11.31 -8.13 -51.58
CA LEU A 4 10.69 -8.35 -50.27
C LEU A 4 10.90 -7.08 -49.44
N ALA A 5 9.83 -6.28 -49.26
CA ALA A 5 9.87 -5.15 -48.34
C ALA A 5 9.84 -5.68 -46.90
N ALA A 6 11.00 -5.69 -46.25
CA ALA A 6 11.12 -5.98 -44.82
C ALA A 6 10.56 -4.79 -44.03
N VAL A 7 9.34 -4.93 -43.51
CA VAL A 7 8.78 -4.02 -42.51
C VAL A 7 9.48 -4.31 -41.18
N LEU A 8 10.50 -3.51 -40.86
CA LEU A 8 11.09 -3.44 -39.53
C LEU A 8 10.06 -2.78 -38.60
N LEU A 9 9.27 -3.60 -37.91
CA LEU A 9 8.51 -3.19 -36.74
C LEU A 9 9.52 -2.84 -35.64
N ALA A 10 9.91 -1.57 -35.56
CA ALA A 10 10.55 -1.04 -34.37
C ALA A 10 9.56 -1.20 -33.22
N ALA A 11 9.81 -2.17 -32.34
CA ALA A 11 9.13 -2.24 -31.05
C ALA A 11 9.50 -0.96 -30.30
N GLY A 12 8.64 0.05 -30.41
CA GLY A 12 8.75 1.28 -29.64
C GLY A 12 8.79 0.89 -28.17
N VAL A 13 9.95 1.07 -27.56
CA VAL A 13 10.06 1.05 -26.11
C VAL A 13 9.33 2.31 -25.68
N ALA A 14 8.03 2.19 -25.39
CA ALA A 14 7.27 3.27 -24.77
C ALA A 14 8.03 3.65 -23.50
N ARG A 15 8.75 4.78 -23.55
CA ARG A 15 9.32 5.38 -22.37
C ARG A 15 8.15 5.96 -21.60
N ALA A 16 8.07 5.63 -20.32
CA ALA A 16 7.15 6.28 -19.43
C ALA A 16 7.65 7.72 -19.26
N ASP A 17 6.94 8.67 -19.86
CA ASP A 17 7.35 10.07 -19.93
C ASP A 17 6.76 10.92 -18.79
N THR A 18 5.78 10.39 -18.04
CA THR A 18 5.09 11.13 -16.96
C THR A 18 5.35 10.52 -15.58
N GLU A 19 5.96 11.31 -14.68
CA GLU A 19 6.15 10.93 -13.27
C GLU A 19 4.80 10.94 -12.52
N ALA A 20 4.55 9.87 -11.77
CA ALA A 20 3.34 9.67 -11.00
C ALA A 20 3.66 9.13 -9.60
N LYS A 21 2.67 9.24 -8.71
CA LYS A 21 2.67 8.75 -7.35
C LYS A 21 1.63 7.64 -7.23
N LEU A 22 2.05 6.50 -6.70
CA LEU A 22 1.21 5.33 -6.51
C LEU A 22 1.09 5.02 -5.01
N THR A 23 -0.14 4.99 -4.51
CA THR A 23 -0.43 4.72 -3.10
C THR A 23 -1.31 3.49 -2.96
N GLY A 24 -0.93 2.53 -2.10
CA GLY A 24 -1.79 1.41 -1.73
C GLY A 24 -2.60 1.72 -0.47
N PHE A 25 -3.79 1.14 -0.35
CA PHE A 25 -4.62 1.24 0.85
C PHE A 25 -4.65 -0.10 1.58
N ASP A 26 -4.35 -0.07 2.88
CA ASP A 26 -4.37 -1.25 3.73
C ASP A 26 -5.79 -1.83 3.86
N ALA A 27 -5.87 -3.13 4.12
CA ALA A 27 -7.14 -3.81 4.27
C ALA A 27 -7.14 -4.83 5.42
N LEU A 28 -8.31 -5.07 5.98
CA LEU A 28 -8.59 -6.19 6.87
C LEU A 28 -9.42 -7.21 6.11
N ALA A 29 -8.93 -8.45 6.02
CA ALA A 29 -9.57 -9.52 5.28
C ALA A 29 -9.97 -10.67 6.20
N ARG A 30 -10.65 -11.67 5.65
CA ARG A 30 -10.94 -12.94 6.33
C ARG A 30 -10.47 -14.10 5.46
N VAL A 31 -10.02 -15.16 6.10
CA VAL A 31 -9.66 -16.41 5.42
C VAL A 31 -10.82 -16.85 4.54
N ASN A 32 -10.49 -17.20 3.29
CA ASN A 32 -11.41 -17.68 2.29
C ASN A 32 -12.60 -16.74 1.95
N ARG A 33 -12.49 -15.44 2.24
CA ARG A 33 -13.44 -14.42 1.80
C ARG A 33 -12.75 -13.44 0.85
N SER A 34 -13.49 -12.95 -0.14
CA SER A 34 -12.97 -11.92 -1.04
C SER A 34 -12.70 -10.64 -0.25
N VAL A 35 -11.57 -10.01 -0.55
CA VAL A 35 -11.21 -8.67 -0.11
C VAL A 35 -10.82 -7.86 -1.35
N ARG A 36 -11.27 -6.60 -1.37
CA ARG A 36 -10.93 -5.65 -2.42
C ARG A 36 -9.61 -4.98 -2.07
N LEU A 37 -8.60 -5.19 -2.91
CA LEU A 37 -7.31 -4.48 -2.84
C LEU A 37 -7.43 -3.21 -3.65
N VAL A 38 -6.97 -2.08 -3.12
CA VAL A 38 -7.12 -0.77 -3.76
C VAL A 38 -5.78 -0.05 -3.81
N ALA A 39 -5.50 0.59 -4.94
CA ALA A 39 -4.39 1.53 -5.08
C ALA A 39 -4.82 2.76 -5.89
N LYS A 40 -4.26 3.92 -5.55
CA LYS A 40 -4.49 5.20 -6.22
C LYS A 40 -3.26 5.64 -7.01
N LEU A 41 -3.45 6.01 -8.27
CA LEU A 41 -2.42 6.61 -9.11
C LEU A 41 -2.74 8.09 -9.34
N GLU A 42 -1.80 8.95 -8.97
CA GLU A 42 -1.90 10.40 -9.11
C GLU A 42 -0.72 10.89 -9.94
N ARG A 43 -0.96 11.81 -10.88
CA ARG A 43 0.12 12.51 -11.58
C ARG A 43 0.77 13.50 -10.63
N LYS A 44 2.09 13.63 -10.71
CA LYS A 44 2.78 14.69 -9.98
C LYS A 44 2.38 16.04 -10.53
N GLY A 45 1.66 16.82 -9.75
CA GLY A 45 1.16 18.11 -10.18
C GLY A 45 2.02 19.29 -9.75
N VAL A 46 1.43 20.47 -9.85
CA VAL A 46 2.07 21.75 -9.50
C VAL A 46 1.35 22.31 -8.27
N MET A 47 2.10 22.92 -7.34
CA MET A 47 1.56 23.49 -6.09
C MET A 47 0.83 22.48 -5.18
N GLY A 48 1.22 21.21 -5.21
CA GLY A 48 0.69 20.18 -4.31
C GLY A 48 -0.72 19.66 -4.66
N ILE A 49 -1.21 20.00 -5.85
CA ILE A 49 -2.44 19.42 -6.41
C ILE A 49 -2.02 18.31 -7.37
N ASP A 50 -2.11 17.06 -6.94
CA ASP A 50 -1.76 15.89 -7.74
C ASP A 50 -3.01 15.34 -8.45
N PRO A 51 -3.18 15.50 -9.78
CA PRO A 51 -4.40 15.11 -10.48
C PRO A 51 -4.52 13.59 -10.59
N ASP A 52 -5.75 13.09 -10.56
CA ASP A 52 -6.04 11.67 -10.74
C ASP A 52 -5.66 11.17 -12.15
N VAL A 53 -5.29 9.89 -12.22
CA VAL A 53 -4.95 9.21 -13.47
C VAL A 53 -5.99 8.16 -13.77
N GLU A 54 -6.86 8.42 -14.74
CA GLU A 54 -7.87 7.48 -15.23
C GLU A 54 -7.29 6.55 -16.32
N GLY A 55 -7.76 5.30 -16.38
CA GLY A 55 -7.48 4.34 -17.46
C GLY A 55 -6.12 3.64 -17.39
N ALA A 56 -5.27 3.93 -16.39
CA ALA A 56 -3.99 3.27 -16.21
C ALA A 56 -4.16 1.85 -15.64
N SER A 57 -3.36 0.89 -16.13
CA SER A 57 -3.36 -0.48 -15.61
C SER A 57 -2.35 -0.63 -14.46
N LEU A 58 -2.81 -1.16 -13.33
CA LEU A 58 -2.00 -1.49 -12.17
C LEU A 58 -2.00 -3.00 -11.91
N ASP A 59 -0.81 -3.59 -11.83
CA ASP A 59 -0.60 -5.00 -11.50
C ASP A 59 -0.33 -5.16 -10.00
N PHE A 60 -1.02 -6.07 -9.33
CA PHE A 60 -0.92 -6.32 -7.90
C PHE A 60 -0.16 -7.61 -7.61
N PHE A 61 0.74 -7.58 -6.63
CA PHE A 61 1.57 -8.72 -6.26
C PHE A 61 1.72 -8.88 -4.76
N ILE A 62 1.67 -10.11 -4.24
CA ILE A 62 2.18 -10.40 -2.88
C ILE A 62 3.71 -10.44 -2.96
N THR A 63 4.35 -9.62 -2.14
CA THR A 63 5.82 -9.55 -2.07
C THR A 63 6.40 -10.03 -0.76
N ALA A 64 5.62 -10.00 0.34
CA ALA A 64 6.03 -10.57 1.60
C ALA A 64 4.84 -11.16 2.37
N VAL A 65 5.12 -12.16 3.20
CA VAL A 65 4.15 -12.77 4.11
C VAL A 65 4.77 -12.87 5.51
N ASN A 66 4.07 -12.38 6.52
CA ASN A 66 4.51 -12.30 7.91
C ASN A 66 5.88 -11.62 8.07
N GLY A 67 6.14 -10.58 7.28
CA GLY A 67 7.40 -9.83 7.29
C GLY A 67 8.56 -10.52 6.54
N PHE A 68 8.33 -11.66 5.90
CA PHE A 68 9.34 -12.36 5.12
C PHE A 68 9.11 -12.16 3.62
N ASP A 69 10.10 -11.60 2.94
CA ASP A 69 10.07 -11.41 1.49
C ASP A 69 9.93 -12.76 0.76
N GLN A 70 9.04 -12.77 -0.24
CA GLN A 70 8.89 -13.88 -1.14
C GLN A 70 10.03 -13.90 -2.16
N LYS A 71 10.61 -15.08 -2.39
CA LYS A 71 11.63 -15.27 -3.46
C LYS A 71 11.12 -14.87 -4.84
N LYS A 72 9.81 -15.04 -5.07
CA LYS A 72 9.12 -14.64 -6.29
C LYS A 72 7.82 -13.98 -5.89
N ALA A 73 7.57 -12.78 -6.41
CA ALA A 73 6.31 -12.10 -6.20
C ALA A 73 5.16 -12.88 -6.84
N GLU A 74 4.08 -13.08 -6.10
CA GLU A 74 2.88 -13.78 -6.56
C GLU A 74 1.92 -12.77 -7.18
N PHE A 75 1.52 -12.96 -8.44
CA PHE A 75 0.60 -12.06 -9.13
C PHE A 75 -0.85 -12.33 -8.70
N LEU A 76 -1.54 -11.27 -8.28
CA LEU A 76 -2.93 -11.34 -7.82
C LEU A 76 -3.93 -10.92 -8.89
N GLY A 77 -3.53 -10.03 -9.81
CA GLY A 77 -4.42 -9.51 -10.83
C GLY A 77 -4.05 -8.11 -11.27
N THR A 78 -4.87 -7.58 -12.17
CA THR A 78 -4.72 -6.22 -12.71
C THR A 78 -6.01 -5.45 -12.54
N GLY A 79 -5.90 -4.25 -11.99
CA GLY A 79 -6.97 -3.26 -11.98
C GLY A 79 -6.70 -2.16 -12.99
N THR A 80 -7.76 -1.51 -13.47
CA THR A 80 -7.67 -0.27 -14.24
C THR A 80 -8.14 0.87 -13.36
N THR A 81 -7.44 2.00 -13.39
CA THR A 81 -7.82 3.17 -12.61
C THR A 81 -9.10 3.81 -13.17
N ASP A 82 -10.01 4.20 -12.28
CA ASP A 82 -11.22 4.95 -12.62
C ASP A 82 -10.98 6.47 -12.62
N GLY A 83 -12.06 7.26 -12.72
CA GLY A 83 -12.01 8.73 -12.74
C GLY A 83 -11.43 9.35 -11.46
N ASP A 84 -11.42 8.62 -10.35
CA ASP A 84 -10.81 9.03 -9.08
C ASP A 84 -9.36 8.49 -8.95
N GLY A 85 -8.81 7.93 -10.03
CA GLY A 85 -7.47 7.37 -10.08
C GLY A 85 -7.33 6.05 -9.31
N LEU A 86 -8.44 5.40 -8.94
CA LEU A 86 -8.44 4.18 -8.13
C LEU A 86 -8.51 2.94 -9.01
N ALA A 87 -7.56 2.02 -8.84
CA ALA A 87 -7.68 0.67 -9.38
C ALA A 87 -7.89 -0.33 -8.24
N SER A 88 -8.66 -1.38 -8.52
CA SER A 88 -8.87 -2.45 -7.56
C SER A 88 -8.85 -3.84 -8.16
N VAL A 89 -8.44 -4.82 -7.36
CA VAL A 89 -8.55 -6.25 -7.66
C VAL A 89 -9.19 -6.99 -6.50
N GLU A 90 -9.98 -8.02 -6.80
CA GLU A 90 -10.52 -8.93 -5.80
C GLU A 90 -9.52 -10.05 -5.55
N TRP A 91 -9.22 -10.30 -4.27
CA TRP A 91 -8.32 -11.37 -3.85
C TRP A 91 -8.92 -12.12 -2.66
N LYS A 92 -8.62 -13.41 -2.55
CA LYS A 92 -9.12 -14.29 -1.49
C LYS A 92 -7.93 -14.92 -0.76
N PRO A 93 -7.55 -14.44 0.45
CA PRO A 93 -6.48 -15.06 1.22
C PRO A 93 -6.88 -16.45 1.70
N GLU A 94 -6.00 -17.43 1.54
CA GLU A 94 -6.26 -18.82 1.96
C GLU A 94 -5.83 -19.10 3.39
N LYS A 95 -4.95 -18.26 3.96
CA LYS A 95 -4.35 -18.47 5.29
C LYS A 95 -4.32 -17.17 6.11
N PRO A 96 -4.42 -17.27 7.45
CA PRO A 96 -4.12 -16.14 8.33
C PRO A 96 -2.70 -15.62 8.13
N GLY A 97 -2.47 -14.36 8.46
CA GLY A 97 -1.16 -13.72 8.41
C GLY A 97 -1.23 -12.24 8.05
N SER A 98 -0.05 -11.62 7.99
CA SER A 98 0.13 -10.28 7.43
C SER A 98 0.73 -10.40 6.03
N TYR A 99 0.14 -9.73 5.05
CA TYR A 99 0.57 -9.78 3.65
C TYR A 99 1.00 -8.40 3.20
N THR A 100 2.21 -8.28 2.67
CA THR A 100 2.65 -7.07 1.96
C THR A 100 2.33 -7.25 0.49
N ILE A 101 1.51 -6.35 -0.04
CA ILE A 101 1.10 -6.33 -1.43
C ILE A 101 1.65 -5.07 -2.08
N GLN A 102 2.25 -5.22 -3.25
CA GLN A 102 2.69 -4.11 -4.09
C GLN A 102 1.77 -3.96 -5.29
N ALA A 103 1.22 -2.76 -5.45
CA ALA A 103 0.68 -2.28 -6.71
C ALA A 103 1.82 -1.69 -7.55
N ARG A 104 1.85 -2.01 -8.84
CA ARG A 104 2.85 -1.52 -9.79
C ARG A 104 2.16 -1.01 -11.04
N VAL A 105 2.63 0.13 -11.56
CA VAL A 105 2.21 0.57 -12.89
C VAL A 105 2.66 -0.46 -13.92
N ARG A 106 1.72 -0.92 -14.76
CA ARG A 106 2.00 -1.94 -15.77
C ARG A 106 3.08 -1.47 -16.74
N ARG A 107 3.97 -2.39 -17.13
CA ARG A 107 5.02 -2.13 -18.12
C ARG A 107 4.41 -1.67 -19.45
N GLY A 108 4.95 -0.59 -20.01
CA GLY A 108 4.47 0.02 -21.26
C GLY A 108 3.44 1.13 -21.05
N SER A 109 3.08 1.44 -19.81
CA SER A 109 2.35 2.66 -19.46
C SER A 109 3.17 3.92 -19.78
N GLU A 110 2.49 5.01 -20.09
CA GLU A 110 3.09 6.36 -20.18
C GLU A 110 3.48 6.93 -18.80
N TYR A 111 2.97 6.33 -17.72
CA TYR A 111 3.23 6.72 -16.34
C TYR A 111 4.34 5.90 -15.71
N SER A 112 5.17 6.55 -14.90
CA SER A 112 6.20 5.92 -14.06
C SER A 112 5.99 6.32 -12.61
N ALA A 113 5.84 5.33 -11.73
CA ALA A 113 5.73 5.52 -10.30
C ALA A 113 6.52 4.44 -9.56
N ALA A 114 7.05 4.76 -8.39
CA ALA A 114 7.52 3.74 -7.45
C ALA A 114 6.35 2.82 -7.07
N PRO A 115 6.60 1.53 -6.77
CA PRO A 115 5.53 0.62 -6.33
C PRO A 115 4.80 1.18 -5.10
N GLY A 116 3.47 1.16 -5.15
CA GLY A 116 2.65 1.47 -3.98
C GLY A 116 2.53 0.23 -3.10
N SER A 117 2.85 0.36 -1.82
CA SER A 117 2.72 -0.73 -0.85
C SER A 117 1.39 -0.63 -0.10
N LEU A 118 0.73 -1.76 0.12
CA LEU A 118 -0.38 -1.92 1.05
C LEU A 118 -0.19 -3.18 1.90
N SER A 119 -0.67 -3.12 3.13
CA SER A 119 -0.66 -4.23 4.07
C SER A 119 -2.06 -4.82 4.20
N VAL A 120 -2.18 -6.14 4.10
CA VAL A 120 -3.43 -6.85 4.37
C VAL A 120 -3.27 -7.72 5.60
N ALA A 121 -4.04 -7.42 6.63
CA ALA A 121 -4.14 -8.27 7.81
C ALA A 121 -5.24 -9.32 7.59
N VAL A 122 -4.89 -10.60 7.75
CA VAL A 122 -5.82 -11.73 7.72
C VAL A 122 -5.80 -12.38 9.10
N PRO A 123 -6.80 -12.10 9.94
CA PRO A 123 -6.81 -12.60 11.31
C PRO A 123 -6.98 -14.10 11.39
N ASP A 124 -6.37 -14.70 12.41
CA ASP A 124 -6.61 -16.08 12.79
C ASP A 124 -7.95 -16.17 13.54
N GLU A 125 -8.81 -17.12 13.16
CA GLU A 125 -10.10 -17.34 13.83
C GLU A 125 -9.93 -17.73 15.30
N GLY A 126 -8.77 -18.29 15.67
CA GLY A 126 -8.42 -18.64 17.05
C GLY A 126 -7.93 -17.47 17.91
N ARG A 127 -7.68 -16.28 17.33
CA ARG A 127 -7.15 -15.12 18.05
C ARG A 127 -8.05 -13.90 17.84
N PRO A 128 -8.74 -13.40 18.89
CA PRO A 128 -9.58 -12.22 18.75
C PRO A 128 -8.77 -11.00 18.29
N ILE A 129 -9.43 -10.12 17.53
CA ILE A 129 -8.83 -8.88 17.03
C ILE A 129 -9.06 -7.77 18.05
N VAL A 130 -8.04 -6.97 18.30
CA VAL A 130 -8.17 -5.70 19.00
C VAL A 130 -7.85 -4.58 18.02
N LEU A 131 -8.81 -3.67 17.85
CA LEU A 131 -8.61 -2.43 17.11
C LEU A 131 -7.92 -1.42 18.03
N VAL A 132 -6.79 -0.89 17.59
CA VAL A 132 -5.96 0.02 18.37
C VAL A 132 -5.90 1.35 17.64
N GLN A 133 -6.61 2.37 18.14
CA GLN A 133 -6.37 3.74 17.69
C GLN A 133 -4.97 4.16 18.10
N ILE A 134 -4.19 4.74 17.19
CA ILE A 134 -2.82 5.17 17.50
C ILE A 134 -2.84 6.58 18.12
N ASP A 135 -3.55 7.50 17.49
CA ASP A 135 -3.49 8.92 17.81
C ASP A 135 -4.12 9.21 19.17
N GLY A 136 -3.32 9.76 20.09
CA GLY A 136 -3.73 10.08 21.46
C GLY A 136 -3.95 8.87 22.38
N THR A 137 -3.73 7.64 21.90
CA THR A 137 -3.87 6.40 22.69
C THR A 137 -2.55 5.65 22.82
N VAL A 138 -1.82 5.50 21.72
CA VAL A 138 -0.48 4.89 21.69
C VAL A 138 0.61 5.94 21.50
N SER A 139 0.29 7.00 20.74
CA SER A 139 1.24 8.02 20.35
C SER A 139 0.67 9.41 20.52
N LYS A 140 1.50 10.35 20.98
CA LYS A 140 1.20 11.79 21.01
C LYS A 140 1.36 12.44 19.63
N ALA A 141 1.32 11.64 18.56
CA ALA A 141 1.36 12.10 17.18
C ALA A 141 0.11 12.94 16.86
N THR A 142 0.29 13.96 16.02
CA THR A 142 -0.81 14.73 15.43
C THR A 142 -0.37 15.22 14.06
N ASN A 143 -1.33 15.48 13.16
CA ASN A 143 -1.04 16.09 11.85
C ASN A 143 -0.23 17.39 11.98
N LEU A 144 -0.53 18.22 12.98
CA LEU A 144 0.17 19.48 13.22
C LEU A 144 1.67 19.29 13.60
N LYS A 145 2.00 18.25 14.37
CA LYS A 145 3.40 17.94 14.71
C LYS A 145 4.17 17.47 13.47
N PHE A 146 3.59 16.57 12.69
CA PHE A 146 4.22 16.09 11.45
C PHE A 146 4.38 17.21 10.42
N PHE A 147 3.36 18.06 10.26
CA PHE A 147 3.42 19.23 9.40
C PHE A 147 4.54 20.20 9.79
N ARG A 148 4.79 20.38 11.09
CA ARG A 148 5.91 21.20 11.61
C ARG A 148 7.28 20.53 11.47
N GLY A 149 7.36 19.33 10.88
CA GLY A 149 8.61 18.62 10.67
C GLY A 149 9.18 17.96 11.92
N THR A 150 8.38 17.76 12.97
CA THR A 150 8.80 16.98 14.15
C THR A 150 9.30 15.61 13.70
N LYS A 151 10.49 15.23 14.17
CA LYS A 151 11.08 13.95 13.78
C LYS A 151 10.38 12.78 14.46
N ASN A 152 10.48 11.60 13.86
CA ASN A 152 9.82 10.40 14.36
C ASN A 152 10.26 10.01 15.78
N ASP A 153 11.51 10.26 16.17
CA ASP A 153 12.08 9.99 17.49
C ASP A 153 11.64 11.02 18.56
N GLU A 154 11.20 12.21 18.15
CA GLU A 154 10.73 13.28 19.04
C GLU A 154 9.26 13.11 19.45
N ILE A 155 8.48 12.33 18.71
CA ILE A 155 7.09 12.05 19.04
C ILE A 155 7.06 11.09 20.24
N GLN A 156 6.43 11.48 21.34
CA GLN A 156 6.37 10.65 22.54
C GLN A 156 5.28 9.58 22.40
N ALA A 157 5.56 8.37 22.89
CA ALA A 157 4.52 7.38 23.14
C ALA A 157 3.65 7.82 24.34
N GLU A 158 2.42 7.34 24.40
CA GLU A 158 1.61 7.48 25.60
C GLU A 158 2.15 6.58 26.72
N GLU A 159 2.04 7.03 27.95
CA GLU A 159 2.54 6.30 29.12
C GLU A 159 1.84 4.94 29.25
N GLY A 160 2.61 3.87 29.48
CA GLY A 160 2.09 2.50 29.60
C GLY A 160 1.59 1.85 28.31
N SER A 161 1.51 2.60 27.20
CA SER A 161 0.97 2.09 25.93
C SER A 161 1.75 0.90 25.38
N LYS A 162 3.08 0.93 25.44
CA LYS A 162 3.94 -0.16 24.96
C LYS A 162 3.68 -1.46 25.71
N ASP A 163 3.64 -1.40 27.04
CA ASP A 163 3.47 -2.59 27.88
C ASP A 163 2.07 -3.19 27.69
N MET A 164 1.04 -2.32 27.56
CA MET A 164 -0.31 -2.76 27.26
C MET A 164 -0.41 -3.41 25.88
N LEU A 165 0.21 -2.84 24.85
CA LEU A 165 0.22 -3.43 23.52
C LEU A 165 0.95 -4.77 23.49
N GLN A 166 2.05 -4.91 24.23
CA GLN A 166 2.74 -6.18 24.38
C GLN A 166 1.83 -7.23 25.03
N LEU A 167 1.18 -6.89 26.15
CA LEU A 167 0.24 -7.78 26.83
C LEU A 167 -0.93 -8.17 25.93
N LEU A 168 -1.53 -7.22 25.20
CA LEU A 168 -2.61 -7.51 24.28
C LEU A 168 -2.13 -8.43 23.14
N ALA A 169 -0.94 -8.20 22.60
CA ALA A 169 -0.36 -8.99 21.52
C ALA A 169 -0.05 -10.44 21.89
N GLU A 170 0.02 -10.80 23.18
CA GLU A 170 0.17 -12.19 23.64
C GLU A 170 -1.06 -13.03 23.30
N HIS A 171 -2.25 -12.42 23.33
CA HIS A 171 -3.52 -13.15 23.18
C HIS A 171 -4.34 -12.69 21.98
N HIS A 172 -4.10 -11.49 21.48
CA HIS A 172 -4.90 -10.84 20.45
C HIS A 172 -4.07 -10.51 19.22
N GLN A 173 -4.74 -10.40 18.08
CA GLN A 173 -4.17 -9.78 16.89
C GLN A 173 -4.48 -8.29 16.92
N LEU A 174 -3.44 -7.46 16.86
CA LEU A 174 -3.60 -6.01 16.86
C LEU A 174 -3.78 -5.49 15.43
N VAL A 175 -4.80 -4.67 15.22
CA VAL A 175 -5.02 -3.92 13.99
C VAL A 175 -5.02 -2.44 14.36
N TYR A 176 -4.05 -1.70 13.83
CA TYR A 176 -3.87 -0.29 14.16
C TYR A 176 -4.69 0.60 13.24
N LEU A 177 -5.30 1.63 13.83
CA LEU A 177 -6.10 2.66 13.17
C LEU A 177 -5.47 4.02 13.45
N THR A 178 -5.52 4.92 12.47
CA THR A 178 -4.99 6.27 12.61
C THR A 178 -5.82 7.25 11.78
N ASP A 179 -5.99 8.46 12.32
CA ASP A 179 -6.63 9.59 11.64
C ASP A 179 -5.58 10.55 11.04
N LEU A 180 -4.32 10.14 11.01
CA LEU A 180 -3.27 10.91 10.36
C LEU A 180 -3.46 10.93 8.85
N GLU A 181 -3.02 12.02 8.22
CA GLU A 181 -2.97 12.08 6.77
C GLU A 181 -2.13 10.93 6.19
N LEU A 182 -2.53 10.46 5.01
CA LEU A 182 -1.90 9.34 4.31
C LEU A 182 -0.38 9.56 4.13
N SER A 183 0.05 10.80 3.90
CA SER A 183 1.45 11.21 3.78
C SER A 183 2.28 10.97 5.06
N PHE A 184 1.63 10.95 6.22
CA PHE A 184 2.26 10.69 7.52
C PHE A 184 2.10 9.25 7.99
N THR A 185 1.15 8.50 7.43
CA THR A 185 0.91 7.09 7.77
C THR A 185 2.16 6.24 7.50
N ASN A 186 2.90 6.47 6.42
CA ASN A 186 4.14 5.74 6.14
C ASN A 186 5.23 6.01 7.19
N LYS A 187 5.38 7.27 7.62
CA LYS A 187 6.32 7.63 8.71
C LYS A 187 5.93 6.95 10.02
N LEU A 188 4.63 6.82 10.27
CA LEU A 188 4.12 6.14 11.46
C LEU A 188 4.41 4.63 11.42
N LYS A 189 4.20 3.98 10.27
CA LYS A 189 4.51 2.56 10.06
C LYS A 189 5.98 2.26 10.35
N GLU A 190 6.89 3.05 9.76
CA GLU A 190 8.34 2.92 9.99
C GLU A 190 8.70 3.02 11.48
N ARG A 191 8.11 3.97 12.21
CA ARG A 191 8.34 4.14 13.65
C ARG A 191 7.86 2.93 14.45
N LEU A 192 6.69 2.40 14.11
CA LEU A 192 6.08 1.27 14.81
C LEU A 192 6.68 -0.09 14.41
N GLY A 193 7.56 -0.11 13.40
CA GLY A 193 8.13 -1.34 12.84
C GLY A 193 7.06 -2.21 12.16
N LEU A 194 6.06 -1.56 11.56
CA LEU A 194 4.92 -2.18 10.87
C LEU A 194 5.10 -2.19 9.36
#